data_AF-A0A194AKE9-F1
#
_entry.id   AF-A0A194AKE9-F1
#
_cell.length_a   1.000
_cell.length_b   1.000
_cell.length_c   1.000
_cell.angle_alpha   90.00
_cell.angle_beta   90.00
_cell.angle_gamma   90.00
#
_symmetry.space_group_name_H-M   'P 1'
#
loop_
_entity.id
_entity.type
_entity.pdbx_description
1 polymer ?
#
loop_
_entity_poly.entity_id
_entity_poly.type
_entity_poly.pdbx_seq_one_letter_code
_entity_poly.pdbx_strand_id
1 'polypeptide(L)'
;MLNPGYHGSFACTVLERLESHFEGFVNRVERFQIEDLTASMIWSRYGRKMALAEVCTRFVPDPGDTHGACLFRYDKACILRCPVCPGRCSRYKLVSNDLERGEPFRQ
;
A
#
# COMPACT_ATOMS: atom_id res chain seq x y z
N MET A 1 -9.07 14.19 9.17
CA MET A 1 -8.70 14.08 7.75
C MET A 1 -9.07 12.68 7.28
N LEU A 2 -9.83 12.54 6.19
CA LEU A 2 -10.12 11.24 5.59
C LEU A 2 -8.89 10.72 4.85
N ASN A 3 -8.67 9.39 4.87
CA ASN A 3 -7.60 8.74 4.11
C ASN A 3 -7.75 9.09 2.60
N PRO A 4 -6.68 9.61 1.94
CA PRO A 4 -6.71 10.00 0.53
C PRO A 4 -7.12 8.86 -0.43
N GLY A 5 -6.90 7.61 -0.03
CA GLY A 5 -7.28 6.42 -0.80
C GLY A 5 -8.79 6.19 -0.90
N TYR A 6 -9.62 6.93 -0.18
CA TYR A 6 -11.07 6.97 -0.44
C TYR A 6 -11.43 7.79 -1.69
N HIS A 7 -10.49 8.61 -2.20
CA HIS A 7 -10.64 9.25 -3.48
C HIS A 7 -10.13 8.29 -4.57
N GLY A 8 -11.03 7.80 -5.43
CA GLY A 8 -10.70 6.76 -6.43
C GLY A 8 -9.54 7.12 -7.38
N SER A 9 -9.29 8.42 -7.60
CA SER A 9 -8.14 8.89 -8.38
C SER A 9 -6.79 8.61 -7.73
N PHE A 10 -6.73 8.44 -6.41
CA PHE A 10 -5.49 8.23 -5.63
C PHE A 10 -5.35 6.81 -5.10
N ALA A 11 -6.42 6.02 -5.17
CA ALA A 11 -6.46 4.66 -4.67
C ALA A 11 -5.42 3.76 -5.37
N CYS A 12 -4.90 2.81 -4.61
CA CYS A 12 -3.99 1.80 -5.12
C CYS A 12 -4.77 0.73 -5.91
N THR A 13 -4.54 0.66 -7.23
CA THR A 13 -5.21 -0.33 -8.11
C THR A 13 -5.05 -1.78 -7.65
N VAL A 14 -3.92 -2.10 -7.02
CA VAL A 14 -3.68 -3.45 -6.49
C VAL A 14 -4.64 -3.75 -5.35
N LEU A 15 -4.80 -2.80 -4.41
CA LEU A 15 -5.74 -2.95 -3.31
C LEU A 15 -7.18 -2.94 -3.79
N GLU A 16 -7.56 -2.05 -4.71
CA GLU A 16 -8.92 -2.04 -5.28
C GLU A 16 -9.29 -3.39 -5.91
N ARG A 17 -8.35 -4.00 -6.66
CA ARG A 17 -8.57 -5.32 -7.24
C ARG A 17 -8.65 -6.41 -6.18
N LEU A 18 -7.77 -6.39 -5.18
CA LEU A 18 -7.81 -7.34 -4.06
C LEU A 18 -9.12 -7.26 -3.29
N GLU A 19 -9.59 -6.04 -2.99
CA GLU A 19 -10.88 -5.78 -2.34
C GLU A 19 -12.02 -6.33 -3.18
N SER A 20 -12.06 -6.05 -4.49
CA SER A 20 -13.09 -6.58 -5.39
C SER A 20 -13.09 -8.12 -5.44
N HIS A 21 -11.91 -8.76 -5.48
CA HIS A 21 -11.80 -10.21 -5.42
C HIS A 21 -12.26 -10.78 -4.08
N PHE A 22 -11.96 -10.08 -2.98
CA PHE A 22 -12.38 -10.47 -1.64
C PHE A 22 -13.88 -10.34 -1.46
N GLU A 23 -14.49 -9.24 -1.87
CA GLU A 23 -15.95 -9.07 -1.87
C GLU A 23 -16.65 -10.17 -2.66
N GLY A 24 -16.14 -10.47 -3.87
CA GLY A 24 -16.65 -11.58 -4.67
C GLY A 24 -16.49 -12.95 -3.98
N PHE A 25 -15.42 -13.13 -3.19
CA PHE A 25 -15.19 -14.34 -2.40
C PHE A 25 -16.16 -14.44 -1.22
N VAL A 26 -16.34 -13.39 -0.43
CA VAL A 26 -17.28 -13.33 0.70
C VAL A 26 -18.69 -13.66 0.23
N ASN A 27 -19.14 -13.04 -0.86
CA ASN A 27 -20.45 -13.33 -1.46
C ASN A 27 -20.64 -14.83 -1.79
N ARG A 28 -19.58 -15.52 -2.23
CA ARG A 28 -19.66 -16.97 -2.50
C ARG A 28 -19.69 -17.79 -1.22
N VAL A 29 -18.85 -17.45 -0.23
CA VAL A 29 -18.83 -18.11 1.08
C VAL A 29 -20.21 -18.09 1.72
N GLU A 30 -20.86 -16.93 1.73
CA GLU A 30 -22.21 -16.77 2.29
C GLU A 30 -23.25 -17.59 1.53
N ARG A 31 -23.26 -17.54 0.20
CA ARG A 31 -24.20 -18.30 -0.63
C ARG A 31 -24.08 -19.81 -0.47
N PHE A 32 -22.87 -20.31 -0.26
CA PHE A 32 -22.60 -21.72 -0.07
C PHE A 32 -22.55 -22.15 1.41
N GLN A 33 -22.81 -21.23 2.33
CA GLN A 33 -22.73 -21.46 3.79
C GLN A 33 -21.43 -22.15 4.21
N ILE A 34 -20.31 -21.72 3.60
CA ILE A 34 -18.99 -22.29 3.87
C ILE A 34 -18.55 -21.83 5.27
N GLU A 35 -18.10 -22.76 6.10
CA GLU A 35 -17.57 -22.47 7.43
C GLU A 35 -16.32 -21.59 7.37
N ASP A 36 -16.18 -20.67 8.33
CA ASP A 36 -15.12 -19.66 8.41
C ASP A 36 -13.70 -20.22 8.32
N LEU A 37 -13.44 -21.37 8.94
CA LEU A 37 -12.12 -22.03 8.87
C LEU A 37 -11.80 -22.48 7.43
N THR A 38 -12.80 -23.04 6.74
CA THR A 38 -12.67 -23.48 5.36
C THR A 38 -12.55 -22.28 4.42
N ALA A 39 -13.33 -21.23 4.63
CA ALA A 39 -13.23 -19.98 3.90
C ALA A 39 -11.82 -19.36 4.03
N SER A 40 -11.28 -19.30 5.25
CA SER A 40 -9.93 -18.76 5.51
C SER A 40 -8.83 -19.55 4.77
N MET A 41 -8.95 -20.88 4.73
CA MET A 41 -8.00 -21.73 3.99
C MET A 41 -8.08 -21.50 2.48
N ILE A 42 -9.30 -21.38 1.93
CA ILE A 42 -9.52 -21.11 0.50
C ILE A 42 -8.91 -19.76 0.13
N TRP A 43 -9.21 -18.71 0.90
CA TRP A 43 -8.69 -17.37 0.65
C TRP A 43 -7.16 -17.31 0.72
N SER A 44 -6.56 -17.94 1.73
CA SER A 44 -5.10 -18.02 1.86
C SER A 44 -4.42 -18.68 0.65
N ARG A 45 -5.08 -19.68 0.04
CA ARG A 45 -4.58 -20.33 -1.17
C ARG A 45 -4.73 -19.43 -2.41
N TYR A 46 -5.77 -18.59 -2.47
CA TYR A 46 -5.98 -17.63 -3.54
C TYR A 46 -4.94 -16.51 -3.53
N GLY A 47 -4.67 -15.92 -2.35
CA GLY A 47 -3.69 -14.85 -2.18
C GLY A 47 -2.28 -15.23 -2.66
N ARG A 48 -1.86 -16.49 -2.47
CA ARG A 48 -0.57 -17.01 -2.98
C ARG A 48 -0.47 -17.09 -4.51
N LYS A 49 -1.59 -17.03 -5.22
CA LYS A 49 -1.64 -17.09 -6.69
C LYS A 49 -1.72 -15.72 -7.35
N MET A 50 -1.99 -14.65 -6.60
CA MET A 50 -2.05 -13.31 -7.18
C MET A 50 -0.62 -12.77 -7.33
N ALA A 51 -0.11 -12.79 -8.55
CA ALA A 51 1.14 -12.11 -8.88
C ALA A 51 0.90 -10.59 -8.86
N LEU A 52 1.20 -9.94 -7.73
CA LEU A 52 0.98 -8.49 -7.54
C LEU A 52 1.64 -7.63 -8.65
N ALA A 53 2.76 -8.09 -9.22
CA ALA A 53 3.44 -7.45 -10.33
C ALA A 53 2.64 -7.49 -11.66
N GLU A 54 1.81 -8.52 -11.88
CA GLU A 54 0.90 -8.57 -13.04
C GLU A 54 -0.27 -7.59 -12.88
N VAL A 55 -0.56 -7.18 -11.65
CA VAL A 55 -1.67 -6.30 -11.30
C VAL A 55 -1.30 -4.82 -11.47
N CYS A 56 -0.04 -4.46 -11.25
CA CYS A 56 0.44 -3.08 -11.38
C CYS A 56 1.89 -3.04 -11.87
N THR A 57 2.11 -2.44 -13.05
CA THR A 57 3.44 -2.28 -13.65
C THR A 57 4.36 -1.31 -12.89
N ARG A 58 3.81 -0.51 -11.97
CA ARG A 58 4.55 0.39 -11.08
C ARG A 58 4.77 -0.20 -9.69
N PHE A 59 4.43 -1.47 -9.49
CA PHE A 59 4.66 -2.16 -8.23
C PHE A 59 6.17 -2.25 -7.98
N VAL A 60 6.60 -1.76 -6.83
CA VAL A 60 7.96 -1.92 -6.32
C VAL A 60 7.84 -2.54 -4.94
N PRO A 61 8.39 -3.73 -4.70
CA PRO A 61 8.31 -4.35 -3.38
C PRO A 61 9.03 -3.47 -2.35
N ASP A 62 8.41 -3.28 -1.18
CA ASP A 62 9.03 -2.60 -0.05
C ASP A 62 10.05 -3.54 0.61
N PRO A 63 11.35 -3.21 0.62
CA PRO A 63 12.37 -4.06 1.24
C PRO A 63 12.22 -4.20 2.76
N GLY A 64 11.47 -3.30 3.42
CA GLY A 64 11.20 -3.35 4.84
C GLY A 64 9.95 -4.16 5.22
N ASP A 65 9.16 -4.59 4.24
CA ASP A 65 7.89 -5.30 4.50
C ASP A 65 7.99 -6.79 4.14
N THR A 66 7.70 -7.63 5.13
CA THR A 66 7.71 -9.10 4.97
C THR A 66 6.43 -9.66 4.35
N HIS A 67 5.41 -8.82 4.14
CA HIS A 67 4.09 -9.22 3.63
C HIS A 67 3.90 -8.89 2.14
N GLY A 68 4.95 -8.42 1.46
CA GLY A 68 4.91 -8.11 0.03
C GLY A 68 4.19 -6.81 -0.29
N ALA A 69 4.21 -5.83 0.62
CA ALA A 69 3.71 -4.49 0.35
C ALA A 69 4.48 -3.78 -0.77
N CYS A 70 3.81 -2.81 -1.40
CA CYS A 70 4.44 -1.90 -2.36
C CYS A 70 5.05 -0.70 -1.62
N LEU A 71 6.29 -0.32 -1.99
CA LEU A 71 7.01 0.84 -1.48
C LEU A 71 6.20 2.15 -1.59
N PHE A 72 5.38 2.29 -2.62
CA PHE A 72 4.59 3.50 -2.88
C PHE A 72 3.17 3.45 -2.30
N ARG A 73 2.83 2.40 -1.54
CA ARG A 73 1.54 2.29 -0.86
C ARG A 73 1.57 3.14 0.41
N TYR A 74 0.58 3.99 0.56
CA TYR A 74 0.28 4.65 1.82
C TYR A 74 -1.18 4.37 2.19
N ASP A 75 -1.37 3.42 3.12
CA ASP A 75 -2.69 2.87 3.46
C ASP A 75 -3.42 2.37 2.18
N LYS A 76 -4.54 3.00 1.80
CA LYS A 76 -5.29 2.69 0.57
C LYS A 76 -4.82 3.46 -0.67
N ALA A 77 -3.96 4.46 -0.49
CA ALA A 77 -3.51 5.34 -1.56
C ALA A 77 -2.21 4.85 -2.22
N CYS A 78 -2.02 5.23 -3.48
CA CYS A 78 -0.76 5.13 -4.20
C CYS A 78 -0.13 6.52 -4.29
N ILE A 79 1.04 6.71 -3.69
CA ILE A 79 1.76 7.99 -3.69
C ILE A 79 2.00 8.48 -5.13
N LEU A 80 2.25 7.56 -6.08
CA LEU A 80 2.47 7.89 -7.50
C LEU A 80 1.20 8.41 -8.22
N ARG A 81 0.02 8.29 -7.61
CA ARG A 81 -1.25 8.81 -8.12
C ARG A 81 -1.68 10.10 -7.43
N CYS A 82 -1.09 10.42 -6.28
CA CYS A 82 -1.34 11.68 -5.60
C CYS A 82 -0.89 12.85 -6.49
N PRO A 83 -1.58 14.01 -6.44
CA PRO A 83 -1.14 15.19 -7.15
C PRO A 83 0.27 15.58 -6.67
N VAL A 84 1.08 16.10 -7.60
CA VAL A 84 2.36 16.68 -7.25
C VAL A 84 2.09 17.78 -6.23
N CYS A 85 2.67 17.66 -5.03
CA CYS A 85 2.57 18.73 -4.05
C CYS A 85 3.24 19.97 -4.66
N PRO A 86 2.50 21.08 -4.86
CA PRO A 86 3.11 22.31 -5.38
C PRO A 86 4.13 22.89 -4.41
N GLY A 87 4.11 22.43 -3.15
CA GLY A 87 4.93 22.93 -2.07
C GLY A 87 6.03 21.97 -1.67
N ARG A 88 7.26 22.27 -2.11
CA ARG A 88 8.28 22.41 -1.07
C ARG A 88 7.81 23.58 -0.22
N CYS A 89 7.36 23.33 1.01
CA CYS A 89 7.04 24.42 1.92
C CYS A 89 8.25 25.36 1.94
N SER A 90 8.05 26.66 1.71
CA SER A 90 9.15 27.63 1.68
C SER A 90 9.92 27.71 3.00
N ARG A 91 9.32 27.21 4.09
CA ARG A 91 9.94 27.08 5.42
C ARG A 91 10.58 25.71 5.67
N TYR A 92 10.39 24.73 4.79
CA TYR A 92 10.98 23.41 4.93
C TYR A 92 12.46 23.46 4.52
N LYS A 93 13.33 23.52 5.52
CA LYS A 93 14.77 23.31 5.34
C LYS A 93 15.03 21.81 5.48
N LEU A 94 15.67 21.21 4.47
CA LEU A 94 16.33 19.93 4.68
C LEU A 94 17.37 20.19 5.76
N VAL A 95 17.27 19.51 6.90
CA VAL A 95 18.43 19.37 7.78
C VAL A 95 19.41 18.57 6.94
N SER A 96 20.47 19.21 6.45
CA SER A 96 21.54 18.50 5.77
C SER A 96 21.99 17.40 6.71
N ASN A 97 21.96 16.17 6.22
CA ASN A 97 22.52 15.05 6.94
C ASN A 97 24.04 15.16 6.79
N ASP A 98 24.64 16.15 7.45
CA ASP A 98 26.07 16.20 7.75
C ASP A 98 26.35 15.21 8.90
N LEU A 99 25.87 13.97 8.75
CA LEU A 99 26.30 12.83 9.54
C LEU A 99 27.52 12.18 8.88
N GLU A 100 28.43 12.98 8.32
CA GLU A 100 29.80 12.55 8.00
C GLU A 100 30.79 13.69 8.24
N ARG A 101 31.12 13.88 9.52
CA ARG A 101 32.45 14.19 10.10
C ARG A 101 32.24 15.05 11.35
N GLY A 102 32.58 14.46 12.49
CA GLY A 102 32.33 15.05 13.79
C GLY A 102 33.02 16.39 13.98
N GLU A 103 32.34 17.28 14.70
CA GLU A 103 32.91 18.06 15.79
C GLU A 103 31.77 18.66 16.64
N PRO A 104 31.99 18.88 17.95
CA PRO A 104 30.92 19.23 18.87
C PRO A 104 30.59 20.72 18.79
N PHE A 105 29.30 21.04 18.64
CA PHE A 105 28.77 22.39 18.78
C PHE A 105 29.16 23.00 20.14
N ARG A 106 29.93 24.10 20.13
CA ARG A 106 30.00 25.04 21.24
C ARG A 106 29.13 26.26 20.93
N GLN A 107 28.46 26.72 21.99
CA GLN A 107 27.48 27.80 22.08
C GLN A 107 27.99 29.13 21.55
#